data_AF-A0A1C0VMG7-F1
#
_entry.id   AF-A0A1C0VMG7-F1
#
_cell.length_a   1.000
_cell.length_b   1.000
_cell.length_c   1.000
_cell.angle_alpha   90.00
_cell.angle_beta   90.00
_cell.angle_gamma   90.00
#
_symmetry.space_group_name_H-M   'P 1'
#
loop_
_entity.id
_entity.type
_entity.pdbx_description
1 polymer ?
#
loop_
_entity_poly.entity_id
_entity_poly.type
_entity_poly.pdbx_seq_one_letter_code
_entity_poly.pdbx_strand_id
1 'polypeptide(L)'
;MSGLCEGSKKATAIITYKGKTTRVESKRPPIDYTVEYSENDSQSNEDVRCDYELTNFLSDGTTGTETFRLDPKKQIYVKTPEEGGVSGSSNYPSFVLYAGEDVISAKYAPDQVSNMTVAFAGNCGGKGWRVKINDASGQIFSKFYPGEEEPKVEVACDDNCPQGQMKCKCDKYPGYCCIPCNSVVPKINNLAAKLRS
;
A
#
# COMPACT_ATOMS: atom_id res chain seq x y z
N MET A 1 17.77 -11.48 18.22
CA MET A 1 17.14 -10.20 17.82
C MET A 1 16.15 -9.86 18.91
N SER A 2 16.37 -8.76 19.63
CA SER A 2 15.41 -8.27 20.62
C SER A 2 14.32 -7.52 19.85
N GLY A 3 13.12 -8.10 19.77
CA GLY A 3 12.01 -7.47 19.06
C GLY A 3 11.29 -6.44 19.93
N LEU A 4 10.51 -5.55 19.31
CA LEU A 4 9.75 -4.54 20.02
C LEU A 4 8.59 -5.18 20.79
N CYS A 5 8.24 -4.60 21.94
CA CYS A 5 7.15 -5.10 22.81
C CYS A 5 7.40 -6.49 23.41
N GLU A 6 8.65 -6.88 23.63
CA GLU A 6 8.96 -8.13 24.31
C GLU A 6 8.31 -8.18 25.71
N GLY A 7 7.58 -9.26 26.00
CA GLY A 7 6.81 -9.42 27.24
C GLY A 7 5.41 -8.81 27.23
N SER A 8 5.04 -8.03 26.20
CA SER A 8 3.70 -7.46 26.09
C SER A 8 2.63 -8.52 25.79
N LYS A 9 1.36 -8.20 26.03
CA LYS A 9 0.25 -9.08 25.61
C LYS A 9 -0.15 -8.89 24.16
N LYS A 10 0.03 -7.67 23.65
CA LYS A 10 -0.30 -7.26 22.30
C LYS A 10 0.64 -6.15 21.85
N ALA A 11 0.79 -6.02 20.55
CA ALA A 11 1.48 -4.90 19.92
C ALA A 11 0.71 -4.47 18.68
N THR A 12 0.75 -3.17 18.38
CA THR A 12 0.10 -2.60 17.20
C THR A 12 1.13 -1.81 16.41
N ALA A 13 1.36 -2.20 15.16
CA ALA A 13 2.12 -1.39 14.20
C ALA A 13 1.16 -0.43 13.49
N ILE A 14 1.53 0.85 13.48
CA ILE A 14 0.77 1.95 12.86
C ILE A 14 1.63 2.45 11.70
N ILE A 15 1.14 2.26 10.48
CA ILE A 15 1.84 2.61 9.25
C ILE A 15 1.15 3.82 8.63
N THR A 16 1.85 4.94 8.49
CA THR A 16 1.32 6.17 7.90
C THR A 16 2.02 6.48 6.58
N TYR A 17 1.22 6.67 5.52
CA TYR A 17 1.70 6.95 4.18
C TYR A 17 0.76 7.92 3.46
N LYS A 18 1.27 9.06 2.97
CA LYS A 18 0.48 10.10 2.28
C LYS A 18 -0.81 10.49 3.03
N GLY A 19 -0.71 10.63 4.36
CA GLY A 19 -1.83 10.97 5.25
C GLY A 19 -2.83 9.84 5.52
N LYS A 20 -2.65 8.64 4.94
CA LYS A 20 -3.47 7.45 5.25
C LYS A 20 -2.76 6.57 6.26
N THR A 21 -3.51 6.02 7.21
CA THR A 21 -2.98 5.16 8.27
C THR A 21 -3.54 3.75 8.16
N THR A 22 -2.66 2.75 8.27
CA THR A 22 -2.99 1.32 8.37
C THR A 22 -2.56 0.82 9.75
N ARG A 23 -3.40 0.03 10.42
CA ARG A 23 -3.09 -0.57 11.73
C ARG A 23 -3.00 -2.08 11.60
N VAL A 24 -1.93 -2.64 12.15
CA VAL A 24 -1.66 -4.08 12.17
C VAL A 24 -1.49 -4.51 13.62
N GLU A 25 -2.43 -5.29 14.13
CA GLU A 25 -2.39 -5.80 15.50
C GLU A 25 -1.78 -7.20 15.55
N SER A 26 -0.83 -7.41 16.47
CA SER A 26 -0.33 -8.73 16.85
C SER A 26 -0.75 -9.07 18.28
N LYS A 27 -1.19 -10.32 18.46
CA LYS A 27 -1.45 -10.92 19.79
C LYS A 27 -0.26 -11.76 20.28
N ARG A 28 0.85 -11.78 19.55
CA ARG A 28 2.02 -12.62 19.79
C ARG A 28 3.31 -11.81 19.68
N PRO A 29 3.49 -10.81 20.53
CA PRO A 29 4.75 -10.08 20.56
C PRO A 29 5.91 -11.00 20.99
N PRO A 30 7.17 -10.61 20.75
CA PRO A 30 7.58 -9.32 20.20
C PRO A 30 7.21 -9.16 18.72
N ILE A 31 7.09 -7.91 18.28
CA ILE A 31 6.98 -7.58 16.86
C ILE A 31 8.25 -6.93 16.34
N ASP A 32 8.53 -7.15 15.06
CA ASP A 32 9.60 -6.52 14.33
C ASP A 32 9.06 -6.00 12.99
N TYR A 33 9.71 -4.99 12.43
CA TYR A 33 9.33 -4.46 11.13
C TYR A 33 10.53 -4.15 10.26
N THR A 34 10.37 -4.34 8.95
CA THR A 34 11.34 -3.87 7.96
C THR A 34 10.66 -2.93 6.97
N VAL A 35 11.36 -1.86 6.62
CA VAL A 35 10.99 -0.90 5.58
C VAL A 35 12.11 -0.93 4.54
N GLU A 36 11.82 -1.45 3.36
CA GLU A 36 12.81 -1.69 2.30
C GLU A 36 12.39 -0.95 1.03
N TYR A 37 13.27 -0.13 0.49
CA TYR A 37 13.05 0.44 -0.84
C TYR A 37 13.28 -0.63 -1.91
N SER A 38 12.38 -0.69 -2.89
CA SER A 38 12.50 -1.56 -4.05
C SER A 38 12.28 -0.73 -5.32
N GLU A 39 13.20 -0.89 -6.27
CA GLU A 39 13.03 -0.31 -7.60
C GLU A 39 12.12 -1.16 -8.50
N ASN A 40 11.99 -2.45 -8.18
CA ASN A 40 11.27 -3.43 -8.99
C ASN A 40 10.53 -4.39 -8.06
N ASP A 41 9.52 -3.89 -7.37
CA ASP A 41 8.69 -4.74 -6.54
C ASP A 41 7.59 -5.42 -7.38
N SER A 42 7.80 -6.70 -7.67
CA SER A 42 6.93 -7.51 -8.52
C SER A 42 5.90 -8.34 -7.77
N GLN A 43 5.83 -8.26 -6.43
CA GLN A 43 4.80 -9.03 -5.74
C GLN A 43 3.43 -8.36 -5.85
N SER A 44 2.44 -9.21 -6.10
CA SER A 44 1.05 -9.01 -6.54
C SER A 44 0.15 -8.15 -5.62
N ASN A 45 0.61 -6.98 -5.21
CA ASN A 45 -0.25 -6.03 -4.51
C ASN A 45 -1.08 -5.22 -5.48
N GLU A 46 -2.27 -4.84 -5.01
CA GLU A 46 -3.36 -4.23 -5.77
C GLU A 46 -3.03 -2.90 -6.44
N ASP A 47 -1.88 -2.30 -6.10
CA ASP A 47 -1.41 -1.00 -6.61
C ASP A 47 -0.20 -1.13 -7.56
N VAL A 48 0.27 -2.34 -7.88
CA VAL A 48 1.40 -2.55 -8.81
C VAL A 48 0.89 -2.44 -10.25
N ARG A 49 1.32 -1.42 -10.97
CA ARG A 49 1.11 -1.34 -12.42
C ARG A 49 2.15 -2.19 -13.14
N CYS A 50 1.72 -2.89 -14.16
CA CYS A 50 2.54 -3.74 -14.98
C CYS A 50 2.72 -3.16 -16.38
N ASP A 51 3.92 -3.28 -16.91
CA ASP A 51 4.24 -2.99 -18.31
C ASP A 51 3.66 -4.11 -19.20
N TYR A 52 2.90 -3.71 -20.21
CA TYR A 52 2.41 -4.56 -21.28
C TYR A 52 2.91 -4.00 -22.61
N GLU A 53 3.22 -4.89 -23.53
CA GLU A 53 3.62 -4.55 -24.88
C GLU A 53 2.49 -4.89 -25.84
N LEU A 54 2.14 -3.91 -26.66
CA LEU A 54 1.27 -4.07 -27.80
C LEU A 54 2.11 -4.09 -29.05
N THR A 55 2.09 -5.22 -29.74
CA THR A 55 2.77 -5.42 -31.02
C THR A 55 1.74 -5.41 -32.13
N ASN A 56 1.90 -4.49 -33.07
CA ASN A 56 1.09 -4.35 -34.27
C ASN A 56 1.89 -4.83 -35.48
N PHE A 57 1.27 -5.70 -36.27
CA PHE A 57 1.83 -6.20 -37.53
C PHE A 57 1.14 -5.48 -38.68
N LEU A 58 1.89 -4.70 -39.44
CA LEU A 58 1.34 -3.92 -40.55
C LEU A 58 1.29 -4.74 -41.85
N SER A 59 0.38 -4.39 -42.76
CA SER A 59 0.17 -5.09 -44.04
C SER A 59 1.36 -5.00 -44.99
N ASP A 60 2.23 -4.00 -44.81
CA ASP A 60 3.51 -3.86 -45.51
C ASP A 60 4.65 -4.71 -44.91
N GLY A 61 4.36 -5.49 -43.86
CA GLY A 61 5.33 -6.33 -43.15
C GLY A 61 6.11 -5.61 -42.05
N THR A 62 5.88 -4.32 -41.82
CA THR A 62 6.51 -3.60 -40.70
C THR A 62 5.84 -3.95 -39.36
N THR A 63 6.57 -3.76 -38.26
CA THR A 63 6.09 -4.04 -36.90
C THR A 63 6.27 -2.81 -36.02
N GLY A 64 5.22 -2.42 -35.31
CA GLY A 64 5.26 -1.35 -34.31
C GLY A 64 4.99 -1.91 -32.93
N THR A 65 5.80 -1.52 -31.94
CA THR A 65 5.59 -1.91 -30.54
C THR A 65 5.36 -0.68 -29.68
N GLU A 66 4.31 -0.72 -28.86
CA GLU A 66 4.01 0.30 -27.85
C GLU A 66 3.96 -0.35 -26.46
N THR A 67 4.56 0.29 -25.46
CA THR A 67 4.51 -0.17 -24.08
C THR A 67 3.55 0.70 -23.26
N PHE A 68 2.69 0.06 -22.47
CA PHE A 68 1.78 0.75 -21.56
C PHE A 68 1.74 0.14 -20.17
N ARG A 69 1.44 0.99 -19.17
CA ARG A 69 1.32 0.59 -17.76
C ARG A 69 -0.12 0.43 -17.33
N LEU A 70 -0.52 -0.79 -16.98
CA LEU A 70 -1.88 -1.13 -16.58
C LEU A 70 -1.93 -1.80 -15.21
N ASP A 71 -3.07 -1.65 -14.56
CA ASP A 71 -3.41 -2.45 -13.38
C ASP A 71 -3.65 -3.92 -13.83
N PRO A 72 -2.91 -4.90 -13.31
CA PRO A 72 -3.02 -6.30 -13.70
C PRO A 72 -4.39 -6.92 -13.36
N LYS A 73 -5.19 -6.30 -12.50
CA LYS A 73 -6.56 -6.77 -12.21
C LYS A 73 -7.57 -6.37 -13.28
N LYS A 74 -7.24 -5.39 -14.13
CA LYS A 74 -8.13 -4.95 -15.19
C LYS A 74 -8.03 -5.93 -16.35
N GLN A 75 -9.17 -6.48 -16.74
CA GLN A 75 -9.25 -7.28 -17.97
C GLN A 75 -8.92 -6.37 -19.16
N ILE A 76 -8.00 -6.85 -20.00
CA ILE A 76 -7.67 -6.20 -21.27
C ILE A 76 -8.59 -6.78 -22.33
N TYR A 77 -9.31 -5.93 -23.03
CA TYR A 77 -10.11 -6.34 -24.17
C TYR A 77 -10.01 -5.34 -25.31
N VAL A 78 -10.13 -5.86 -26.52
CA VAL A 78 -10.11 -5.09 -27.76
C VAL A 78 -11.55 -4.93 -28.22
N LYS A 79 -12.00 -3.69 -28.46
CA LYS A 79 -13.26 -3.46 -29.20
C LYS A 79 -12.93 -2.89 -30.56
N THR A 80 -13.56 -3.46 -31.58
CA THR A 80 -13.82 -2.75 -32.83
C THR A 80 -14.85 -1.66 -32.51
N PRO A 81 -14.69 -0.43 -33.02
CA PRO A 81 -15.76 0.56 -32.93
C PRO A 81 -17.05 -0.07 -33.43
N GLU A 82 -18.12 -0.06 -32.63
CA GLU A 82 -19.44 -0.42 -33.15
C GLU A 82 -19.72 0.50 -34.35
N GLU A 83 -20.36 -0.06 -35.38
CA GLU A 83 -20.84 0.68 -36.55
C GLU A 83 -21.86 1.75 -36.11
N GLY A 84 -21.38 2.84 -35.53
CA GLY A 84 -22.14 3.76 -34.69
C GLY A 84 -21.57 5.17 -34.77
N GLY A 85 -21.59 5.69 -35.99
CA GLY A 85 -21.47 7.10 -36.40
C GLY A 85 -21.03 8.15 -35.38
N VAL A 86 -19.78 8.61 -35.53
CA VAL A 86 -19.48 10.04 -35.40
C VAL A 86 -19.21 10.52 -36.81
N SER A 87 -20.14 11.19 -37.48
CA SER A 87 -19.94 11.69 -38.83
C SER A 87 -19.01 12.92 -38.81
N GLY A 88 -17.76 12.74 -39.25
CA GLY A 88 -16.86 13.84 -39.58
C GLY A 88 -15.41 13.56 -39.22
N SER A 89 -14.54 13.50 -40.25
CA SER A 89 -13.09 13.25 -40.24
C SER A 89 -12.67 11.81 -40.54
N SER A 90 -12.12 11.61 -41.74
CA SER A 90 -11.67 10.38 -42.39
C SER A 90 -10.47 9.64 -41.77
N ASN A 91 -10.26 9.73 -40.46
CA ASN A 91 -9.14 9.08 -39.77
C ASN A 91 -9.64 8.44 -38.46
N TYR A 92 -10.35 7.31 -38.55
CA TYR A 92 -10.79 6.57 -37.36
C TYR A 92 -9.77 5.50 -36.97
N PRO A 93 -9.51 5.32 -35.66
CA PRO A 93 -8.84 4.13 -35.17
C PRO A 93 -9.76 2.91 -35.32
N SER A 94 -9.21 1.82 -35.85
CA SER A 94 -9.93 0.57 -36.17
C SER A 94 -10.13 -0.34 -34.97
N PHE A 95 -9.35 -0.10 -33.92
CA PHE A 95 -9.40 -0.84 -32.66
C PHE A 95 -9.13 0.12 -31.51
N VAL A 96 -9.87 -0.05 -30.43
CA VAL A 96 -9.62 0.62 -29.15
C VAL A 96 -9.30 -0.45 -28.13
N LEU A 97 -8.13 -0.32 -27.50
CA LEU A 97 -7.71 -1.21 -26.42
C LEU A 97 -8.22 -0.66 -25.09
N TYR A 98 -8.91 -1.49 -24.31
CA TYR A 98 -9.43 -1.13 -23.00
C TYR A 98 -8.76 -1.94 -21.90
N ALA A 99 -8.53 -1.31 -20.75
CA ALA A 99 -8.30 -2.01 -19.47
C ALA A 99 -9.40 -1.59 -18.51
N GLY A 100 -10.35 -2.50 -18.25
CA GLY A 100 -11.57 -2.14 -17.53
C GLY A 100 -12.37 -1.09 -18.30
N GLU A 101 -12.55 0.10 -17.73
CA GLU A 101 -13.24 1.24 -18.38
C GLU A 101 -12.28 2.24 -19.05
N ASP A 102 -10.97 2.10 -18.84
CA ASP A 102 -9.97 3.04 -19.36
C ASP A 102 -9.59 2.70 -20.81
N VAL A 103 -9.49 3.72 -21.66
CA VAL A 103 -8.95 3.61 -23.03
C VAL A 103 -7.42 3.71 -22.99
N ILE A 104 -6.72 2.71 -23.54
CA ILE A 104 -5.26 2.58 -23.49
C ILE A 104 -4.59 3.11 -24.75
N SER A 105 -5.05 2.68 -25.93
CA SER A 105 -4.55 3.11 -27.24
C SER A 105 -5.67 3.07 -28.26
N ALA A 106 -5.66 4.02 -29.19
CA ALA A 106 -6.67 4.19 -30.23
C ALA A 106 -6.02 4.86 -31.45
N LYS A 107 -5.32 4.11 -32.32
CA LYS A 107 -4.66 4.75 -33.47
C LYS A 107 -4.17 3.84 -34.60
N TYR A 108 -5.03 3.06 -35.25
CA TYR A 108 -4.62 2.42 -36.52
C TYR A 108 -5.71 2.41 -37.58
N ALA A 109 -5.37 2.71 -38.83
CA ALA A 109 -6.28 2.62 -39.98
C ALA A 109 -6.48 1.14 -40.39
N PRO A 110 -7.68 0.76 -40.87
CA PRO A 110 -8.09 -0.64 -40.98
C PRO A 110 -7.40 -1.40 -42.11
N ASP A 111 -6.85 -0.67 -43.08
CA ASP A 111 -6.09 -1.18 -44.21
C ASP A 111 -4.61 -1.46 -43.88
N GLN A 112 -4.14 -1.00 -42.71
CA GLN A 112 -2.73 -1.07 -42.35
C GLN A 112 -2.39 -2.17 -41.36
N VAL A 113 -3.33 -2.75 -40.60
CA VAL A 113 -3.02 -3.74 -39.55
C VAL A 113 -3.52 -5.13 -39.95
N SER A 114 -2.58 -6.09 -39.99
CA SER A 114 -2.86 -7.50 -40.28
C SER A 114 -3.12 -8.32 -39.02
N ASN A 115 -2.44 -8.00 -37.91
CA ASN A 115 -2.60 -8.68 -36.62
C ASN A 115 -2.16 -7.77 -35.48
N MET A 116 -2.70 -8.01 -34.28
CA MET A 116 -2.38 -7.29 -33.05
C MET A 116 -2.24 -8.27 -31.90
N THR A 117 -1.14 -8.18 -31.15
CA THR A 117 -0.86 -9.03 -29.98
C THR A 117 -0.60 -8.16 -28.77
N VAL A 118 -1.22 -8.49 -27.65
CA VAL A 118 -0.89 -7.91 -26.34
C VAL A 118 -0.13 -8.96 -25.55
N ALA A 119 1.11 -8.64 -25.19
CA ALA A 119 1.96 -9.48 -24.37
C ALA A 119 2.27 -8.79 -23.05
N PHE A 120 2.38 -9.59 -22.00
CA PHE A 120 2.92 -9.12 -20.73
C PHE A 120 4.42 -8.86 -20.90
N ALA A 121 4.88 -7.63 -20.67
CA ALA A 121 6.27 -7.23 -20.92
C ALA A 121 7.23 -7.65 -19.79
N GLY A 122 6.75 -8.45 -18.82
CA GLY A 122 7.58 -8.99 -17.74
C GLY A 122 7.75 -8.04 -16.54
N ASN A 123 7.46 -6.75 -16.68
CA ASN A 123 7.79 -5.76 -15.66
C ASN A 123 6.54 -5.31 -14.89
N CYS A 124 6.10 -6.15 -13.95
CA CYS A 124 5.27 -5.68 -12.84
C CYS A 124 6.22 -5.11 -11.79
N GLY A 125 6.35 -3.79 -11.71
CA GLY A 125 7.32 -3.17 -10.83
C GLY A 125 6.97 -1.72 -10.59
N GLY A 126 6.58 -1.40 -9.36
CA GLY A 126 6.60 -0.02 -8.89
C GLY A 126 7.93 0.28 -8.21
N LYS A 127 8.41 1.52 -8.35
CA LYS A 127 9.40 2.08 -7.42
C LYS A 127 8.69 2.48 -6.14
N GLY A 128 9.19 2.03 -4.99
CA GLY A 128 8.59 2.37 -3.71
C GLY A 128 9.08 1.54 -2.54
N TRP A 129 8.28 1.53 -1.48
CA TRP A 129 8.69 0.99 -0.19
C TRP A 129 7.85 -0.21 0.21
N ARG A 130 8.50 -1.27 0.66
CA ARG A 130 7.85 -2.44 1.21
C ARG A 130 7.95 -2.42 2.73
N VAL A 131 6.80 -2.47 3.39
CA VAL A 131 6.71 -2.62 4.84
C VAL A 131 6.32 -4.06 5.15
N LYS A 132 7.15 -4.76 5.91
CA LYS A 132 6.87 -6.09 6.46
C LYS A 132 6.75 -5.97 7.98
N ILE A 133 5.70 -6.53 8.56
CA ILE A 133 5.58 -6.68 10.02
C ILE A 133 5.62 -8.17 10.34
N ASN A 134 6.50 -8.54 11.26
CA ASN A 134 6.64 -9.89 11.78
C ASN A 134 6.28 -9.90 13.26
N ASP A 135 5.70 -11.00 13.73
CA ASP A 135 5.54 -11.30 15.14
C ASP A 135 6.22 -12.63 15.49
N ALA A 136 6.03 -13.13 16.71
CA ALA A 136 6.65 -14.39 17.15
C ALA A 136 6.25 -15.62 16.31
N SER A 137 5.16 -15.54 15.52
CA SER A 137 4.73 -16.59 14.60
C SER A 137 5.16 -16.40 13.14
N GLY A 138 5.84 -15.30 12.82
CA GLY A 138 6.33 -14.99 11.47
C GLY A 138 5.70 -13.73 10.89
N GLN A 139 5.73 -13.61 9.56
CA GLN A 139 5.19 -12.43 8.87
C GLN A 139 3.66 -12.38 8.98
N ILE A 140 3.14 -11.27 9.52
CA ILE A 140 1.70 -11.03 9.67
C ILE A 140 1.19 -9.92 8.75
N PHE A 141 2.10 -9.13 8.17
CA PHE A 141 1.75 -8.08 7.22
C PHE A 141 2.90 -7.86 6.23
N SER A 142 2.53 -7.61 4.98
CA SER A 142 3.45 -7.21 3.93
C SER A 142 2.68 -6.33 2.95
N LYS A 143 3.11 -5.08 2.77
CA LYS A 143 2.47 -4.16 1.82
C LYS A 143 3.49 -3.28 1.12
N PHE A 144 3.26 -3.06 -0.17
CA PHE A 144 4.02 -2.13 -1.00
C PHE A 144 3.35 -0.76 -1.04
N TYR A 145 4.14 0.29 -0.93
CA TYR A 145 3.73 1.69 -0.93
C TYR A 145 4.43 2.40 -2.10
N PRO A 146 3.71 2.73 -3.19
CA PRO A 146 4.32 3.23 -4.42
C PRO A 146 4.72 4.71 -4.34
N GLY A 147 5.96 5.02 -4.71
CA GLY A 147 6.51 6.38 -4.74
C GLY A 147 7.77 6.52 -3.88
N GLU A 148 8.36 7.72 -3.90
CA GLU A 148 9.65 7.96 -3.22
C GLU A 148 9.53 8.22 -1.72
N GLU A 149 8.36 8.66 -1.25
CA GLU A 149 8.11 8.92 0.17
C GLU A 149 8.15 7.62 0.98
N GLU A 150 8.96 7.59 2.04
CA GLU A 150 9.07 6.43 2.94
C GLU A 150 7.86 6.36 3.91
N PRO A 151 7.18 5.20 4.03
CA PRO A 151 6.13 5.00 5.02
C PRO A 151 6.67 5.10 6.45
N LYS A 152 6.00 5.88 7.29
CA LYS A 152 6.35 5.97 8.71
C LYS A 152 5.72 4.82 9.48
N VAL A 153 6.53 4.07 10.22
CA VAL A 153 6.07 2.96 11.05
C VAL A 153 6.30 3.29 12.52
N GLU A 154 5.21 3.28 13.29
CA GLU A 154 5.25 3.42 14.75
C GLU A 154 4.74 2.13 15.39
N VAL A 155 5.37 1.72 16.49
CA VAL A 155 4.95 0.53 17.24
C VAL A 155 4.44 0.95 18.61
N ALA A 156 3.20 0.54 18.90
CA ALA A 156 2.59 0.69 20.20
C ALA A 156 2.51 -0.67 20.89
N CYS A 157 3.22 -0.81 22.00
CA CYS A 157 3.11 -1.98 22.87
C CYS A 157 1.92 -1.76 23.81
N ASP A 158 0.97 -2.70 23.81
CA ASP A 158 -0.24 -2.58 24.60
C ASP A 158 0.03 -3.13 26.02
N ASP A 159 0.92 -2.46 26.75
CA ASP A 159 1.19 -2.74 28.16
C ASP A 159 0.77 -1.56 29.05
N ASN A 160 -0.34 -1.76 29.75
CA ASN A 160 -0.92 -0.85 30.74
C ASN A 160 -0.05 -0.77 32.02
N CYS A 161 1.07 -0.06 31.94
CA CYS A 161 1.96 0.32 33.05
C CYS A 161 2.57 -0.82 33.89
N PRO A 162 3.85 -0.68 34.33
CA PRO A 162 4.48 -1.65 35.22
C PRO A 162 3.68 -1.85 36.52
N GLN A 163 3.78 -3.03 37.12
CA GLN A 163 3.15 -3.30 38.43
C GLN A 163 3.61 -2.26 39.47
N GLY A 164 2.66 -1.62 40.16
CA GLY A 164 2.95 -0.50 41.07
C GLY A 164 2.94 0.89 40.41
N GLN A 165 2.56 0.99 39.14
CA GLN A 165 2.33 2.24 38.43
C GLN A 165 0.90 2.32 37.86
N MET A 166 0.37 3.54 37.75
CA MET A 166 -0.95 3.83 37.21
C MET A 166 -0.87 4.62 35.90
N LYS A 167 -1.81 4.36 34.99
CA LYS A 167 -1.92 5.06 33.70
C LYS A 167 -2.57 6.43 33.91
N CYS A 168 -1.86 7.51 33.59
CA CYS A 168 -2.37 8.87 33.61
C CYS A 168 -2.43 9.42 32.18
N LYS A 169 -3.56 10.00 31.76
CA LYS A 169 -3.70 10.57 30.42
C LYS A 169 -2.83 11.82 30.27
N CYS A 170 -2.17 11.99 29.14
CA CYS A 170 -1.43 13.20 28.80
C CYS A 170 -1.59 13.54 27.31
N ASP A 171 -1.42 14.81 26.97
CA ASP A 171 -1.62 15.31 25.59
C ASP A 171 -0.46 15.01 24.65
N LYS A 172 0.59 14.35 25.14
CA LYS A 172 1.79 13.97 24.37
C LYS A 172 1.77 12.46 24.10
N TYR A 173 2.21 12.05 22.91
CA TYR A 173 2.38 10.63 22.57
C TYR A 173 3.20 9.90 23.65
N PRO A 174 2.75 8.72 24.18
CA PRO A 174 1.71 7.82 23.68
C PRO A 174 0.27 8.11 24.15
N GLY A 175 -0.03 9.31 24.62
CA GLY A 175 -1.35 9.69 25.15
C GLY A 175 -1.55 9.31 26.63
N TYR A 176 -0.50 8.78 27.26
CA TYR A 176 -0.47 8.48 28.68
C TYR A 176 0.96 8.45 29.23
N CYS A 177 1.09 8.67 30.54
CA CYS A 177 2.29 8.39 31.32
C CYS A 177 1.99 7.34 32.40
N CYS A 178 2.99 6.54 32.74
CA CYS A 178 2.91 5.62 33.87
C CYS A 178 3.52 6.30 35.10
N ILE A 179 2.71 6.47 36.14
CA ILE A 179 3.10 7.16 37.37
C ILE A 179 3.19 6.14 38.52
N PRO A 180 4.27 6.12 39.30
CA PRO A 180 4.38 5.25 40.48
C PRO A 180 3.28 5.52 41.51
N CYS A 181 2.52 4.50 41.91
CA CYS A 181 1.44 4.63 42.90
C CYS A 181 1.96 5.17 44.24
N ASN A 182 3.17 4.77 44.64
CA ASN A 182 3.81 5.23 45.88
C ASN A 182 4.09 6.75 45.91
N SER A 183 4.20 7.40 44.75
CA SER A 183 4.45 8.84 44.62
C SER A 183 3.18 9.69 44.62
N VAL A 184 2.03 9.07 44.35
CA VAL A 184 0.72 9.75 44.20
C VAL A 184 -0.14 9.61 45.45
N VAL A 185 -0.11 8.45 46.12
CA VAL A 185 -0.91 8.17 47.33
C VAL A 185 -0.74 9.22 48.45
N PRO A 186 0.48 9.68 48.79
CA PRO A 186 0.65 10.71 49.83
C PRO A 186 -0.01 12.04 49.46
N LYS A 187 -0.04 12.38 48.17
CA LYS A 187 -0.64 13.62 47.68
C LYS A 187 -2.17 13.57 47.73
N ILE A 188 -2.77 12.43 47.37
CA ILE A 188 -4.21 12.21 47.47
C ILE A 188 -4.66 12.25 48.94
N ASN A 189 -3.94 11.57 49.83
CA ASN A 189 -4.29 11.54 51.25
C ASN A 189 -4.23 12.93 51.90
N ASN A 190 -3.23 13.75 51.52
CA ASN A 190 -3.13 15.14 51.99
C ASN A 190 -4.26 16.03 51.47
N LEU A 191 -4.71 15.86 50.23
CA LEU A 191 -5.86 16.59 49.67
C LEU A 191 -7.17 16.17 50.34
N ALA A 192 -7.36 14.86 50.57
CA ALA A 192 -8.54 14.32 51.24
C ALA A 192 -8.64 14.79 52.71
N ALA A 193 -7.51 14.90 53.41
CA ALA A 193 -7.48 15.43 54.77
C ALA A 193 -7.90 16.91 54.83
N LYS A 194 -7.47 17.73 53.86
CA LYS A 194 -7.84 19.15 53.76
C LYS A 194 -9.29 19.40 53.37
N LEU A 195 -9.95 18.46 52.69
CA LEU A 195 -11.37 18.56 52.36
C LEU A 195 -12.29 18.10 53.50
N ARG A 196 -11.74 17.44 54.53
CA ARG A 196 -12.46 16.97 55.72
C ARG A 196 -12.28 17.88 56.95
N SER A 197 -11.40 18.88 56.87
CA SER A 197 -11.23 19.95 57.86
C SER A 197 -12.07 21.17 57.50
#